data_AF-A0A429MC74-F1
#
_entry.id   AF-A0A429MC74-F1
#
_cell.length_a   1.000
_cell.length_b   1.000
_cell.length_c   1.000
_cell.angle_alpha   90.00
_cell.angle_beta   90.00
_cell.angle_gamma   90.00
#
_symmetry.space_group_name_H-M   'P 1'
#
loop_
_entity.id
_entity.type
_entity.pdbx_description
1 polymer ?
#
loop_
_entity_poly.entity_id
_entity_poly.type
_entity_poly.pdbx_seq_one_letter_code
_entity_poly.pdbx_strand_id
1 'polypeptide(L)'
;CVDAPAFKELGGYQKAIDYLNRLPEVKGWVTHNLCPRNDDVYDPSRDRLFFKRRNGMRIDAIRQQIATWQAQGAINDVEMSALLAPLLYSASFVSNTSGVFKSFHQGWGGRTQTALERIESLLWLTPSRFCEIGDRKRPAAEMWCVDAQHLANQMSGFEVDVAYLDPPYNQHAYSSNY
;
A
#
# COMPACT_ATOMS: atom_id res chain seq x y z
N CYS A 1 12.43 5.84 10.23
CA CYS A 1 12.68 4.81 11.26
C CYS A 1 14.00 4.10 10.98
N VAL A 2 14.81 3.89 12.01
CA VAL A 2 16.14 3.24 11.90
C VAL A 2 16.09 1.74 12.13
N ASP A 3 15.11 1.28 12.90
CA ASP A 3 14.89 -0.12 13.21
C ASP A 3 13.46 -0.52 12.88
N ALA A 4 13.27 -1.81 12.60
CA ALA A 4 11.94 -2.39 12.56
C ALA A 4 11.28 -2.31 13.95
N PRO A 5 9.95 -2.13 14.02
CA PRO A 5 9.21 -2.26 15.27
C PRO A 5 9.42 -3.66 15.90
N ALA A 6 9.19 -3.77 17.20
CA ALA A 6 9.53 -4.99 17.94
C ALA A 6 8.61 -6.18 17.60
N PHE A 7 7.33 -5.96 17.35
CA PHE A 7 6.31 -7.00 17.16
C PHE A 7 6.37 -8.06 18.26
N LYS A 8 6.28 -7.61 19.53
CA LYS A 8 6.52 -8.47 20.71
C LYS A 8 5.60 -9.69 20.73
N GLU A 9 4.31 -9.50 20.48
CA GLU A 9 3.30 -10.56 20.46
C GLU A 9 3.44 -11.51 19.25
N LEU A 10 4.07 -11.05 18.16
CA LEU A 10 4.24 -11.84 16.93
C LEU A 10 5.66 -12.43 16.78
N GLY A 11 6.53 -12.20 17.76
CA GLY A 11 7.90 -12.72 17.78
C GLY A 11 8.85 -12.07 16.77
N GLY A 12 8.56 -10.84 16.33
CA GLY A 12 9.42 -10.03 15.46
C GLY A 12 8.83 -9.71 14.08
N TYR A 13 9.32 -8.63 13.46
CA TYR A 13 8.81 -8.13 12.17
C TYR A 13 8.89 -9.18 11.05
N GLN A 14 10.02 -9.89 10.93
CA GLN A 14 10.18 -10.93 9.91
C GLN A 14 9.16 -12.06 10.09
N LYS A 15 8.89 -12.49 11.33
CA LYS A 15 7.90 -13.55 11.59
C LYS A 15 6.49 -13.10 11.24
N ALA A 16 6.14 -11.85 11.54
CA ALA A 16 4.87 -11.28 11.14
C ALA A 16 4.71 -11.26 9.60
N ILE A 17 5.73 -10.84 8.86
CA ILE A 17 5.74 -10.85 7.39
C ILE A 17 5.62 -12.27 6.84
N ASP A 18 6.39 -13.23 7.36
CA ASP A 18 6.35 -14.63 6.93
C ASP A 18 4.98 -15.26 7.19
N TYR A 19 4.35 -14.94 8.33
CA TYR A 19 3.00 -15.37 8.65
C TYR A 19 2.00 -14.85 7.62
N LEU A 20 2.01 -13.53 7.36
CA LEU A 20 1.11 -12.89 6.40
C LEU A 20 1.27 -13.49 4.99
N ASN A 21 2.50 -13.77 4.56
CA ASN A 21 2.77 -14.35 3.25
C ASN A 21 2.22 -15.78 3.09
N ARG A 22 2.08 -16.53 4.19
CA ARG A 22 1.56 -17.91 4.24
C ARG A 22 0.05 -17.99 4.48
N LEU A 23 -0.63 -16.87 4.67
CA LEU A 23 -2.07 -16.87 4.88
C LEU A 23 -2.79 -17.53 3.69
N PRO A 24 -3.84 -18.33 3.98
CA PRO A 24 -4.73 -18.78 2.93
C PRO A 24 -5.45 -17.59 2.30
N GLU A 25 -5.78 -17.73 1.02
CA GLU A 25 -6.50 -16.72 0.26
C GLU A 25 -7.93 -16.51 0.79
N VAL A 26 -8.38 -15.27 0.89
CA VAL A 26 -9.73 -14.91 1.36
C VAL A 26 -10.40 -14.00 0.34
N LYS A 27 -11.62 -14.32 -0.06
CA LYS A 27 -12.43 -13.41 -0.88
C LYS A 27 -13.02 -12.32 0.00
N GLY A 28 -12.66 -11.07 -0.26
CA GLY A 28 -13.20 -9.91 0.43
C GLY A 28 -13.46 -8.73 -0.50
N TRP A 29 -13.38 -7.53 0.06
CA TRP A 29 -13.70 -6.29 -0.62
C TRP A 29 -12.83 -6.05 -1.86
N VAL A 30 -11.52 -6.30 -1.79
CA VAL A 30 -10.61 -6.06 -2.94
C VAL A 30 -10.93 -7.04 -4.07
N THR A 31 -11.12 -8.32 -3.73
CA THR A 31 -11.50 -9.35 -4.69
C THR A 31 -12.84 -9.06 -5.36
N HIS A 32 -13.79 -8.51 -4.62
CA HIS A 32 -15.12 -8.19 -5.13
C HIS A 32 -15.13 -6.93 -6.01
N ASN A 33 -14.40 -5.89 -5.62
CA ASN A 33 -14.54 -4.56 -6.22
C ASN A 33 -13.42 -4.19 -7.20
N LEU A 34 -12.30 -4.91 -7.20
CA LEU A 34 -11.09 -4.54 -7.96
C LEU A 34 -10.53 -5.68 -8.82
N CYS A 35 -11.12 -6.87 -8.76
CA CYS A 35 -10.66 -8.05 -9.50
C CYS A 35 -11.75 -8.60 -10.40
N PRO A 36 -11.39 -9.32 -11.47
CA PRO A 36 -12.38 -9.98 -12.30
C PRO A 36 -12.93 -11.22 -11.58
N ARG A 37 -14.04 -11.74 -12.11
CA ARG A 37 -14.59 -13.03 -11.69
C ARG A 37 -13.67 -14.21 -12.02
N ASN A 38 -12.94 -14.13 -13.13
CA ASN A 38 -11.93 -15.08 -13.56
C ASN A 38 -10.78 -14.33 -14.28
N ASP A 39 -9.54 -14.76 -14.09
CA ASP A 39 -8.35 -14.05 -14.56
C ASP A 39 -8.06 -14.20 -16.06
N ASP A 40 -8.64 -15.23 -16.69
CA ASP A 40 -8.44 -15.58 -18.10
C ASP A 40 -9.71 -15.34 -18.93
N VAL A 41 -10.88 -15.57 -18.32
CA VAL A 41 -12.19 -15.38 -18.94
C VAL A 41 -12.95 -14.27 -18.21
N TYR A 42 -12.80 -13.03 -18.69
CA TYR A 42 -13.41 -11.85 -18.10
C TYR A 42 -14.24 -11.05 -19.12
N ASP A 43 -15.19 -10.27 -18.62
CA ASP A 43 -16.02 -9.36 -19.38
C ASP A 43 -15.57 -7.90 -19.10
N PRO A 44 -14.90 -7.24 -20.06
CA PRO A 44 -14.41 -5.87 -19.88
C PRO A 44 -15.50 -4.83 -19.56
N SER A 45 -16.77 -5.13 -19.79
CA SER A 45 -17.89 -4.23 -19.47
C SER A 45 -18.36 -4.34 -18.01
N ARG A 46 -17.96 -5.39 -17.29
CA ARG A 46 -18.44 -5.69 -15.93
C ARG A 46 -17.33 -5.96 -14.94
N ASP A 47 -16.24 -6.58 -15.38
CA ASP A 47 -15.11 -6.95 -14.56
C ASP A 47 -14.10 -5.79 -14.47
N ARG A 48 -13.52 -5.64 -13.28
CA ARG A 48 -12.43 -4.70 -13.04
C ARG A 48 -11.12 -5.47 -12.97
N LEU A 49 -10.13 -5.03 -13.72
CA LEU A 49 -8.85 -5.73 -13.83
C LEU A 49 -7.75 -4.92 -13.14
N PHE A 50 -7.96 -4.42 -11.93
CA PHE A 50 -6.87 -3.76 -11.19
C PHE A 50 -5.86 -4.77 -10.69
N PHE A 51 -6.34 -5.94 -10.24
CA PHE A 51 -5.50 -7.03 -9.77
C PHE A 51 -6.02 -8.36 -10.31
N LYS A 52 -5.09 -9.29 -10.56
CA LYS A 52 -5.45 -10.71 -10.69
C LYS A 52 -6.18 -11.15 -9.43
N ARG A 53 -7.19 -12.00 -9.60
CA ARG A 53 -8.10 -12.45 -8.54
C ARG A 53 -7.35 -13.09 -7.38
N ARG A 54 -6.31 -13.90 -7.66
CA ARG A 54 -5.41 -14.46 -6.63
C ARG A 54 -4.76 -13.37 -5.76
N ASN A 55 -4.26 -12.30 -6.38
CA ASN A 55 -3.62 -11.20 -5.68
C ASN A 55 -4.64 -10.39 -4.87
N GLY A 56 -5.85 -10.18 -5.40
CA GLY A 56 -6.94 -9.57 -4.65
C GLY A 56 -7.29 -10.33 -3.37
N MET A 57 -7.36 -11.67 -3.46
CA MET A 57 -7.66 -12.51 -2.30
C MET A 57 -6.53 -12.53 -1.26
N ARG A 58 -5.28 -12.42 -1.71
CA ARG A 58 -4.12 -12.26 -0.81
C ARG A 58 -4.15 -10.90 -0.10
N ILE A 59 -4.43 -9.81 -0.82
CA ILE A 59 -4.59 -8.48 -0.20
C ILE A 59 -5.69 -8.52 0.84
N ASP A 60 -6.83 -9.15 0.52
CA ASP A 60 -7.95 -9.31 1.44
C ASP A 60 -7.57 -10.11 2.70
N ALA A 61 -6.87 -11.24 2.56
CA ALA A 61 -6.42 -12.03 3.70
C ALA A 61 -5.46 -11.25 4.60
N ILE A 62 -4.45 -10.60 4.00
CA ILE A 62 -3.42 -9.86 4.72
C ILE A 62 -4.02 -8.66 5.46
N ARG A 63 -4.82 -7.83 4.76
CA ARG A 63 -5.41 -6.62 5.39
C ARG A 63 -6.37 -6.97 6.53
N GLN A 64 -7.13 -8.06 6.39
CA GLN A 64 -8.03 -8.54 7.45
C GLN A 64 -7.26 -9.05 8.66
N GLN A 65 -6.15 -9.77 8.44
CA GLN A 65 -5.30 -10.23 9.53
C GLN A 65 -4.63 -9.08 10.28
N ILE A 66 -4.12 -8.07 9.56
CA ILE A 66 -3.56 -6.86 10.18
C ILE A 66 -4.63 -6.16 11.04
N ALA A 67 -5.84 -5.96 10.49
CA ALA A 67 -6.95 -5.34 11.23
C ALA A 67 -7.35 -6.17 12.47
N THR A 68 -7.33 -7.50 12.35
CA THR A 68 -7.61 -8.40 13.46
C THR A 68 -6.58 -8.26 14.57
N TRP A 69 -5.29 -8.27 14.23
CA TRP A 69 -4.22 -8.06 15.22
C TRP A 69 -4.32 -6.70 15.90
N GLN A 70 -4.63 -5.63 15.16
CA GLN A 70 -4.80 -4.31 15.75
C GLN A 70 -6.00 -4.27 16.70
N ALA A 71 -7.16 -4.80 16.29
CA ALA A 71 -8.37 -4.84 17.11
C ALA A 71 -8.20 -5.67 18.39
N GLN A 72 -7.33 -6.69 18.35
CA GLN A 72 -6.98 -7.53 19.50
C GLN A 72 -5.86 -6.93 20.38
N GLY A 73 -5.27 -5.80 19.99
CA GLY A 73 -4.14 -5.19 20.68
C GLY A 73 -2.81 -5.96 20.53
N ALA A 74 -2.74 -6.92 19.60
CA ALA A 74 -1.52 -7.68 19.33
C ALA A 74 -0.45 -6.86 18.60
N ILE A 75 -0.86 -5.78 17.92
CA ILE A 75 0.03 -4.79 17.31
C ILE A 75 -0.46 -3.38 17.61
N ASN A 76 0.47 -2.43 17.71
CA ASN A 76 0.17 -1.00 17.80
C ASN A 76 0.16 -0.30 16.42
N ASP A 77 -0.11 1.00 16.39
CA ASP A 77 -0.22 1.77 15.13
C ASP A 77 1.09 1.84 14.33
N VAL A 78 2.25 1.83 15.01
CA VAL A 78 3.56 1.83 14.37
C VAL A 78 3.84 0.47 13.71
N GLU A 79 3.52 -0.62 14.41
CA GLU A 79 3.61 -1.99 13.91
C GLU A 79 2.64 -2.23 12.74
N MET A 80 1.39 -1.75 12.85
CA MET A 80 0.42 -1.76 11.75
C MET A 80 0.98 -1.03 10.53
N SER A 81 1.49 0.19 10.71
CA SER A 81 2.06 0.98 9.62
C SER A 81 3.23 0.25 8.93
N ALA A 82 4.09 -0.43 9.71
CA ALA A 82 5.20 -1.21 9.18
C ALA A 82 4.76 -2.48 8.42
N LEU A 83 3.54 -2.99 8.64
CA LEU A 83 2.95 -4.09 7.85
C LEU A 83 2.15 -3.58 6.64
N LEU A 84 1.51 -2.41 6.74
CA LEU A 84 0.79 -1.80 5.64
C LEU A 84 1.73 -1.28 4.55
N ALA A 85 2.88 -0.72 4.92
CA ALA A 85 3.87 -0.22 3.95
C ALA A 85 4.28 -1.27 2.90
N PRO A 86 4.75 -2.48 3.27
CA PRO A 86 5.08 -3.50 2.28
C PRO A 86 3.85 -4.05 1.55
N LEU A 87 2.67 -4.09 2.18
CA LEU A 87 1.43 -4.48 1.48
C LEU A 87 1.08 -3.51 0.36
N LEU A 88 1.12 -2.21 0.64
CA LEU A 88 0.85 -1.16 -0.35
C LEU A 88 1.88 -1.17 -1.48
N TYR A 89 3.16 -1.36 -1.15
CA TYR A 89 4.22 -1.50 -2.14
C TYR A 89 3.99 -2.71 -3.06
N SER A 90 3.77 -3.90 -2.49
CA SER A 90 3.54 -5.12 -3.26
C SER A 90 2.24 -5.05 -4.06
N ALA A 91 1.17 -4.45 -3.53
CA ALA A 91 -0.06 -4.20 -4.27
C ALA A 91 0.19 -3.28 -5.48
N SER A 92 0.91 -2.17 -5.29
CA SER A 92 1.32 -1.30 -6.39
C SER A 92 2.13 -2.06 -7.45
N PHE A 93 3.08 -2.89 -7.03
CA PHE A 93 3.93 -3.68 -7.93
C PHE A 93 3.17 -4.72 -8.76
N VAL A 94 2.08 -5.31 -8.27
CA VAL A 94 1.29 -6.31 -9.02
C VAL A 94 0.03 -5.74 -9.69
N SER A 95 -0.21 -4.44 -9.58
CA SER A 95 -1.36 -3.78 -10.18
C SER A 95 -1.34 -3.84 -11.72
N ASN A 96 -2.49 -3.74 -12.36
CA ASN A 96 -2.61 -3.57 -13.81
C ASN A 96 -2.98 -2.11 -14.12
N THR A 97 -2.17 -1.18 -13.61
CA THR A 97 -2.35 0.26 -13.79
C THR A 97 -1.07 0.92 -14.32
N SER A 98 -1.20 2.14 -14.86
CA SER A 98 -0.08 2.97 -15.32
C SER A 98 0.55 3.81 -14.20
N GLY A 99 0.47 3.36 -12.94
CA GLY A 99 0.98 4.08 -11.77
C GLY A 99 -0.03 4.99 -11.06
N VAL A 100 -1.20 5.22 -11.66
CA VAL A 100 -2.35 5.89 -11.01
C VAL A 100 -3.52 4.91 -10.91
N PHE A 101 -4.20 4.89 -9.77
CA PHE A 101 -5.29 3.93 -9.49
C PHE A 101 -6.68 4.39 -9.97
N LYS A 102 -6.74 5.45 -10.78
CA LYS A 102 -7.98 5.94 -11.41
C LYS A 102 -8.60 4.95 -12.40
N SER A 103 -7.76 4.16 -13.07
CA SER A 103 -8.18 3.18 -14.07
C SER A 103 -7.18 2.04 -14.19
N PHE A 104 -7.62 0.93 -14.76
CA PHE A 104 -6.79 -0.22 -15.12
C PHE A 104 -6.62 -0.31 -16.64
N HIS A 105 -5.61 -1.04 -17.09
CA HIS A 105 -5.40 -1.27 -18.53
C HIS A 105 -6.55 -2.09 -19.14
N GLN A 106 -6.89 -1.81 -20.40
CA GLN A 106 -7.86 -2.61 -21.16
C GLN A 106 -7.26 -4.01 -21.45
N GLY A 107 -7.58 -4.98 -20.59
CA GLY A 107 -6.89 -6.27 -20.54
C GLY A 107 -5.59 -6.20 -19.73
N TRP A 108 -4.95 -7.35 -19.51
CA TRP A 108 -3.69 -7.42 -18.77
C TRP A 108 -2.54 -6.79 -19.57
N GLY A 109 -1.91 -5.75 -19.01
CA GLY A 109 -0.83 -5.01 -19.67
C GLY A 109 -1.30 -4.16 -20.86
N GLY A 110 -2.63 -4.01 -21.03
CA GLY A 110 -3.22 -3.28 -22.15
C GLY A 110 -3.01 -3.96 -23.51
N ARG A 111 -3.20 -3.18 -24.58
CA ARG A 111 -3.08 -3.68 -25.96
C ARG A 111 -1.68 -4.20 -26.31
N THR A 112 -0.66 -3.66 -25.65
CA THR A 112 0.76 -3.98 -25.88
C THR A 112 1.29 -5.05 -24.93
N GLN A 113 0.45 -5.57 -24.02
CA GLN A 113 0.83 -6.61 -23.06
C GLN A 113 2.10 -6.23 -22.26
N THR A 114 2.19 -4.98 -21.87
CA THR A 114 3.37 -4.45 -21.17
C THR A 114 3.32 -4.78 -19.69
N ALA A 115 4.48 -5.02 -19.08
CA ALA A 115 4.62 -5.32 -17.66
C ALA A 115 3.82 -6.55 -17.20
N LEU A 116 3.55 -7.51 -18.08
CA LEU A 116 2.88 -8.76 -17.69
C LEU A 116 3.63 -9.50 -16.57
N GLU A 117 4.96 -9.49 -16.59
CA GLU A 117 5.78 -10.11 -15.54
C GLU A 117 5.38 -9.64 -14.14
N ARG A 118 5.23 -8.32 -13.92
CA ARG A 118 4.81 -7.78 -12.62
C ARG A 118 3.34 -8.09 -12.33
N ILE A 119 2.46 -7.93 -13.31
CA ILE A 119 1.00 -8.10 -13.18
C ILE A 119 0.66 -9.55 -12.82
N GLU A 120 1.39 -10.49 -13.41
CA GLU A 120 1.24 -11.92 -13.19
C GLU A 120 2.00 -12.39 -11.94
N SER A 121 2.97 -11.64 -11.45
CA SER A 121 3.68 -12.03 -10.23
C SER A 121 2.72 -12.18 -9.03
N LEU A 122 3.07 -13.09 -8.13
CA LEU A 122 2.32 -13.30 -6.91
C LEU A 122 2.58 -12.14 -5.95
N LEU A 123 1.52 -11.60 -5.36
CA LEU A 123 1.68 -10.63 -4.27
C LEU A 123 2.41 -11.27 -3.10
N TRP A 124 3.61 -10.75 -2.83
CA TRP A 124 4.47 -11.23 -1.76
C TRP A 124 5.03 -10.03 -1.00
N LEU A 125 4.93 -10.05 0.32
CA LEU A 125 5.44 -8.99 1.17
C LEU A 125 6.95 -9.15 1.34
N THR A 126 7.69 -8.11 1.00
CA THR A 126 9.10 -7.97 1.34
C THR A 126 9.20 -6.99 2.51
N PRO A 127 9.91 -7.31 3.59
CA PRO A 127 10.10 -6.39 4.71
C PRO A 127 10.61 -5.02 4.24
N SER A 128 10.05 -3.94 4.78
CA SER A 128 10.54 -2.60 4.49
C SER A 128 12.00 -2.43 4.94
N ARG A 129 12.77 -1.66 4.16
CA ARG A 129 14.12 -1.24 4.58
C ARG A 129 14.01 -0.07 5.54
N PHE A 130 14.79 -0.14 6.62
CA PHE A 130 14.91 0.94 7.60
C PHE A 130 16.22 1.70 7.37
N CYS A 131 16.28 2.96 7.81
CA CYS A 131 17.41 3.83 7.55
C CYS A 131 18.64 3.39 8.37
N GLU A 132 19.67 2.87 7.69
CA GLU A 132 20.89 2.34 8.33
C GLU A 132 21.74 3.43 9.01
N ILE A 133 21.62 4.69 8.58
CA ILE A 133 22.42 5.83 9.06
C ILE A 133 21.63 6.83 9.91
N GLY A 134 20.38 6.53 10.26
CA GLY A 134 19.54 7.50 10.96
C GLY A 134 19.92 7.64 12.45
N ASP A 135 19.62 8.80 13.01
CA ASP A 135 19.72 9.07 14.44
C ASP A 135 18.35 8.87 15.10
N ARG A 136 18.27 8.04 16.15
CA ARG A 136 17.02 7.85 16.91
C ARG A 136 16.52 9.13 17.57
N LYS A 137 17.42 10.08 17.87
CA LYS A 137 17.09 11.36 18.48
C LYS A 137 16.77 12.44 17.45
N ARG A 138 17.11 12.22 16.18
CA ARG A 138 16.89 13.17 15.09
C ARG A 138 16.33 12.42 13.87
N PRO A 139 15.00 12.41 13.68
CA PRO A 139 14.39 11.72 12.56
C PRO A 139 14.90 12.32 11.24
N ALA A 140 15.26 11.46 10.29
CA ALA A 140 15.72 11.87 8.96
C ALA A 140 14.58 12.45 8.09
N ALA A 141 13.33 12.19 8.45
CA ALA A 141 12.14 12.70 7.80
C ALA A 141 10.97 12.71 8.80
N GLU A 142 10.09 13.70 8.65
CA GLU A 142 8.84 13.83 9.40
C GLU A 142 7.66 13.88 8.43
N MET A 143 6.55 13.27 8.83
CA MET A 143 5.33 13.20 8.02
C MET A 143 4.15 13.64 8.89
N TRP A 144 3.30 14.50 8.36
CA TRP A 144 2.19 15.10 9.10
C TRP A 144 0.88 14.87 8.35
N CYS A 145 -0.16 14.43 9.07
CA CYS A 145 -1.51 14.30 8.54
C CYS A 145 -2.42 15.31 9.24
N VAL A 146 -2.29 16.58 8.82
CA VAL A 146 -3.02 17.73 9.39
C VAL A 146 -3.38 18.70 8.27
N ASP A 147 -4.20 19.71 8.58
CA ASP A 147 -4.45 20.81 7.64
C ASP A 147 -3.12 21.50 7.26
N ALA A 148 -2.91 21.69 5.96
CA ALA A 148 -1.65 22.20 5.45
C ALA A 148 -1.37 23.65 5.86
N GLN A 149 -2.41 24.49 6.01
CA GLN A 149 -2.25 25.86 6.50
C GLN A 149 -1.92 25.88 8.00
N HIS A 150 -2.54 24.99 8.78
CA HIS A 150 -2.19 24.79 10.17
C HIS A 150 -0.71 24.39 10.32
N LEU A 151 -0.25 23.42 9.53
CA LEU A 151 1.14 23.00 9.54
C LEU A 151 2.09 24.12 9.11
N ALA A 152 1.77 24.86 8.05
CA ALA A 152 2.58 25.98 7.57
C ALA A 152 2.78 27.04 8.67
N ASN A 153 1.73 27.34 9.45
CA ASN A 153 1.82 28.25 10.60
C ASN A 153 2.74 27.70 11.70
N GLN A 154 2.64 26.39 12.01
CA GLN A 154 3.52 25.73 12.98
C GLN A 154 4.98 25.69 12.53
N MET A 155 5.22 25.63 11.22
CA MET A 155 6.55 25.59 10.62
C MET A 155 7.17 26.97 10.38
N SER A 156 6.53 28.06 10.82
CA SER A 156 7.00 29.43 10.57
C SER A 156 8.41 29.75 11.10
N GLY A 157 8.91 28.98 12.07
CA GLY A 157 10.28 29.07 12.58
C GLY A 157 11.28 28.05 12.01
N PHE A 158 10.87 27.20 11.06
CA PHE A 158 11.77 26.25 10.41
C PHE A 158 12.58 26.93 9.31
N GLU A 159 13.89 26.78 9.34
CA GLU A 159 14.74 27.08 8.18
C GLU A 159 14.56 25.97 7.14
N VAL A 160 14.20 26.37 5.92
CA VAL A 160 13.95 25.46 4.79
C VAL A 160 14.83 25.89 3.63
N ASP A 161 15.77 25.04 3.23
CA ASP A 161 16.65 25.30 2.09
C ASP A 161 15.88 25.21 0.75
N VAL A 162 14.98 24.23 0.64
CA VAL A 162 14.19 23.95 -0.56
C VAL A 162 12.78 23.50 -0.16
N ALA A 163 11.76 24.09 -0.77
CA ALA A 163 10.36 23.68 -0.64
C ALA A 163 9.79 23.27 -2.01
N TYR A 164 9.13 22.11 -2.06
CA TYR A 164 8.33 21.66 -3.20
C TYR A 164 6.85 21.63 -2.79
N LEU A 165 6.00 22.32 -3.56
CA LEU A 165 4.56 22.44 -3.31
C LEU A 165 3.80 22.01 -4.56
N ASP A 166 2.92 21.03 -4.43
CA ASP A 166 1.98 20.58 -5.48
C ASP A 166 0.53 20.83 -5.02
N PRO A 167 0.10 22.10 -4.89
CA PRO A 167 -1.27 22.42 -4.49
C PRO A 167 -2.26 22.06 -5.62
N PRO A 168 -3.55 21.89 -5.29
CA PRO A 168 -4.57 21.67 -6.31
C PRO A 168 -4.55 22.75 -7.39
N TYR A 169 -4.36 22.35 -8.65
CA TYR A 169 -4.27 23.29 -9.79
C TYR A 169 -5.58 24.03 -10.08
N ASN A 170 -6.73 23.48 -9.68
CA ASN A 170 -8.07 24.04 -9.93
C ASN A 170 -9.12 23.50 -8.93
N GLN A 171 -10.38 23.93 -9.08
CA GLN A 171 -11.51 23.56 -8.23
C GLN A 171 -11.99 22.10 -8.42
N HIS A 172 -11.33 21.29 -9.24
CA HIS A 172 -11.76 19.90 -9.45
C HIS A 172 -11.39 19.05 -8.23
N ALA A 173 -12.38 18.37 -7.67
CA ALA A 173 -12.18 17.47 -6.54
C ALA A 173 -11.24 16.31 -6.94
N TYR A 174 -10.08 16.25 -6.28
CA TYR A 174 -9.10 15.17 -6.44
C TYR A 174 -9.66 13.80 -6.08
N SER A 175 -10.77 13.74 -5.34
CA SER A 175 -11.50 12.48 -5.07
C SER A 175 -11.96 11.77 -6.34
N SER A 176 -12.11 12.47 -7.46
CA SER A 176 -12.41 11.85 -8.77
C SER A 176 -11.19 11.20 -9.45
N ASN A 177 -9.99 11.42 -8.91
CA ASN A 177 -8.73 10.91 -9.43
C ASN A 177 -8.18 9.69 -8.66
N TYR A 178 -8.80 9.31 -7.53
CA TYR A 178 -8.38 8.20 -6.67
C TYR A 178 -9.51 7.24 -6.39
#